data_AF-A0A4S9D9S1-F1
#
_entry.id   AF-A0A4S9D9S1-F1
#
_cell.length_a   1.000
_cell.length_b   1.000
_cell.length_c   1.000
_cell.angle_alpha   90.00
_cell.angle_beta   90.00
_cell.angle_gamma   90.00
#
_symmetry.space_group_name_H-M   'P 1'
#
loop_
_entity.id
_entity.type
_entity.pdbx_description
1 polymer ?
#
loop_
_entity_poly.entity_id
_entity_poly.type
_entity_poly.pdbx_seq_one_letter_code
_entity_poly.pdbx_strand_id
1 'polypeptide(L)'
;MLYLVLFTSLLTLITQTSAQNLNVSTIAVQNGSSILECWSLQSPTTGAGASNYPLGNFTNAFIGAIPPHTYIGAAWPRSIQYSMILQGLVHISLPSSKDETYVQPGPLSLLLVIDERNVSISGHVTDFPGSETTLIAQFPVEVR
;
A
#
# COMPACT_ATOMS: atom_id res chain seq x y z
N MET A 1 66.93 -2.14 17.01
CA MET A 1 65.80 -3.07 16.75
C MET A 1 64.56 -2.23 16.51
N LEU A 2 63.76 -2.54 15.49
CA LEU A 2 62.66 -1.71 15.00
C LEU A 2 61.38 -2.54 14.94
N TYR A 3 60.50 -2.46 15.93
CA TYR A 3 59.15 -3.03 15.93
C TYR A 3 58.28 -2.45 17.06
N LEU A 4 56.95 -2.61 16.89
CA LEU A 4 55.81 -2.18 17.75
C LEU A 4 55.51 -0.65 17.72
N VAL A 5 54.28 -0.16 17.51
CA VAL A 5 52.98 -0.77 17.08
C VAL A 5 52.29 0.18 16.07
N LEU A 6 51.60 -0.34 15.05
CA LEU A 6 50.62 0.44 14.28
C LEU A 6 49.27 0.46 15.02
N PHE A 7 48.80 1.63 15.45
CA PHE A 7 47.52 1.77 16.15
C PHE A 7 46.37 1.81 15.13
N THR A 8 45.86 0.65 14.72
CA THR A 8 44.74 0.54 13.77
C THR A 8 43.41 0.85 14.45
N SER A 9 43.04 2.12 14.50
CA SER A 9 41.70 2.58 14.91
C SER A 9 40.65 2.16 13.88
N LEU A 10 40.07 0.97 14.05
CA LEU A 10 38.98 0.49 13.20
C LEU A 10 37.70 1.29 13.50
N LEU A 11 37.42 2.32 12.69
CA LEU A 11 36.10 2.97 12.72
C LEU A 11 35.05 1.98 12.22
N THR A 12 34.31 1.38 13.15
CA THR A 12 33.05 0.72 12.84
C THR A 12 32.04 1.77 12.40
N LEU A 13 31.78 1.90 11.10
CA LEU A 13 30.60 2.60 10.62
C LEU A 13 29.37 1.84 11.13
N ILE A 14 28.73 2.36 12.18
CA ILE A 14 27.38 1.95 12.53
C ILE A 14 26.48 2.53 11.45
N THR A 15 26.08 1.69 10.49
CA THR A 15 24.98 2.01 9.59
C THR A 15 23.69 2.02 10.40
N GLN A 16 23.38 3.16 11.02
CA GLN A 16 22.03 3.45 11.48
C GLN A 16 21.15 3.53 10.24
N THR A 17 20.50 2.42 9.90
CA THR A 17 19.28 2.44 9.10
C THR A 17 18.28 3.27 9.88
N SER A 18 18.10 4.53 9.47
CA SER A 18 17.00 5.32 10.00
C SER A 18 15.69 4.60 9.67
N ALA A 19 14.79 4.56 10.65
CA ALA A 19 13.41 4.17 10.42
C ALA A 19 12.80 5.14 9.41
N GLN A 20 12.85 4.78 8.13
CA GLN A 20 12.16 5.55 7.10
C GLN A 20 10.66 5.36 7.27
N ASN A 21 9.90 6.37 6.85
CA ASN A 21 8.46 6.27 6.73
C ASN A 21 8.13 5.62 5.37
N LEU A 22 7.16 4.70 5.33
CA LEU A 22 6.73 4.05 4.10
C LEU A 22 5.43 4.66 3.59
N ASN A 23 5.48 5.30 2.43
CA ASN A 23 4.28 5.91 1.84
C ASN A 23 3.35 4.86 1.23
N VAL A 24 2.04 5.07 1.41
CA VAL A 24 0.97 4.19 0.94
C VAL A 24 -0.13 5.03 0.29
N SER A 25 -0.42 4.72 -0.96
CA SER A 25 -1.54 5.30 -1.70
C SER A 25 -2.84 4.91 -1.00
N THR A 26 -3.67 5.88 -0.64
CA THR A 26 -4.85 5.65 0.21
C THR A 26 -6.11 6.19 -0.45
N ILE A 27 -7.17 5.37 -0.49
CA ILE A 27 -8.52 5.82 -0.82
C ILE A 27 -9.21 6.15 0.51
N ALA A 28 -9.20 7.43 0.86
CA ALA A 28 -9.74 7.98 2.10
C ALA A 28 -11.11 8.64 1.87
N VAL A 29 -11.66 9.29 2.90
CA VAL A 29 -12.95 9.99 2.84
C VAL A 29 -12.83 11.40 3.42
N GLN A 30 -13.37 12.38 2.70
CA GLN A 30 -13.52 13.74 3.19
C GLN A 30 -14.92 14.26 2.85
N ASN A 31 -15.64 14.77 3.85
CA ASN A 31 -17.00 15.32 3.72
C ASN A 31 -18.02 14.36 3.05
N GLY A 32 -17.85 13.05 3.23
CA GLY A 32 -18.68 12.02 2.62
C GLY A 32 -18.30 11.63 1.18
N SER A 33 -17.27 12.24 0.61
CA SER A 33 -16.74 11.85 -0.71
C SER A 33 -15.44 11.07 -0.56
N SER A 34 -15.24 10.05 -1.39
CA SER A 34 -13.94 9.37 -1.49
C SER A 34 -12.88 10.34 -2.06
N ILE A 35 -11.66 10.26 -1.54
CA ILE A 35 -10.49 11.06 -1.97
C ILE A 35 -9.24 10.17 -2.12
N LEU A 36 -8.30 10.59 -2.96
CA LEU A 36 -6.99 9.96 -3.10
C LEU A 36 -5.96 10.72 -2.26
N GLU A 37 -5.28 10.02 -1.35
CA GLU A 37 -4.25 10.57 -0.48
C GLU A 37 -2.96 9.73 -0.53
N CYS A 38 -1.86 10.34 -0.07
CA CYS A 38 -0.58 9.67 0.14
C CYS A 38 -0.30 9.66 1.66
N TRP A 39 -0.64 8.57 2.32
CA TRP A 39 -0.42 8.39 3.75
C TRP A 39 0.94 7.76 4.00
N SER A 40 1.35 7.70 5.26
CA SER A 40 2.69 7.23 5.63
C SER A 40 2.61 6.29 6.83
N LEU A 41 3.06 5.05 6.64
CA LEU A 41 3.24 4.07 7.70
C LEU A 41 4.48 4.45 8.52
N GLN A 42 4.27 4.65 9.82
CA GLN A 42 5.26 5.09 10.78
C GLN A 42 5.62 3.96 11.75
N SER A 43 6.61 4.21 12.62
CA SER A 43 7.02 3.28 13.68
C SER A 43 7.36 1.85 13.22
N PRO A 44 8.21 1.66 12.19
CA PRO A 44 8.63 0.33 11.77
C PRO A 44 9.42 -0.38 12.87
N THR A 45 9.27 -1.70 12.95
CA THR A 45 10.04 -2.58 13.83
C THR A 45 11.22 -3.19 13.08
N THR A 46 12.38 -3.28 13.73
CA THR A 46 13.57 -3.90 13.13
C THR A 46 13.53 -5.42 13.30
N GLY A 47 13.74 -6.16 12.22
CA GLY A 47 13.71 -7.62 12.23
C GLY A 47 14.12 -8.22 10.89
N ALA A 48 14.78 -9.37 10.92
CA ALA A 48 15.25 -10.10 9.73
C ALA A 48 16.08 -9.26 8.72
N GLY A 49 16.79 -8.22 9.19
CA GLY A 49 17.55 -7.30 8.34
C GLY A 49 16.71 -6.21 7.64
N ALA A 50 15.43 -6.09 7.98
CA ALA A 50 14.49 -5.13 7.38
C ALA A 50 13.83 -4.19 8.42
N SER A 51 13.30 -3.09 7.91
CA SER A 51 12.29 -2.27 8.59
C SER A 51 10.90 -2.83 8.25
N ASN A 52 10.18 -3.31 9.25
CA ASN A 52 8.89 -4.00 9.09
C ASN A 52 7.78 -3.09 9.61
N TYR A 53 6.79 -2.77 8.77
CA TYR A 53 5.66 -1.91 9.13
C TYR A 53 4.48 -2.79 9.58
N PRO A 54 4.04 -2.73 10.85
CA PRO A 54 2.92 -3.55 11.30
C PRO A 54 1.61 -3.09 10.64
N LEU A 55 0.96 -3.98 9.89
CA LEU A 55 -0.32 -3.70 9.21
C LEU A 55 -1.56 -4.16 10.02
N GLY A 56 -1.35 -4.79 11.18
CA GLY A 56 -2.41 -5.36 12.02
C GLY A 56 -2.73 -6.82 11.67
N ASN A 57 -3.86 -7.30 12.19
CA ASN A 57 -4.40 -8.63 11.91
C ASN A 57 -5.32 -8.58 10.67
N PHE A 58 -5.38 -9.68 9.92
CA PHE A 58 -6.30 -9.86 8.80
C PHE A 58 -7.26 -11.03 9.05
N THR A 59 -8.47 -10.95 8.54
CA THR A 59 -9.50 -11.98 8.77
C THR A 59 -9.55 -13.02 7.65
N ASN A 60 -9.81 -12.58 6.42
CA ASN A 60 -10.01 -13.44 5.26
C ASN A 60 -9.20 -12.89 4.07
N ALA A 61 -7.88 -13.00 4.14
CA ALA A 61 -7.01 -12.56 3.04
C ALA A 61 -7.13 -13.50 1.83
N PHE A 62 -7.16 -12.94 0.62
CA PHE A 62 -7.33 -13.70 -0.63
C PHE A 62 -6.61 -13.04 -1.81
N ILE A 63 -6.40 -13.80 -2.89
CA ILE A 63 -5.94 -13.26 -4.17
C ILE A 63 -7.11 -13.33 -5.16
N GLY A 64 -7.49 -12.17 -5.71
CA GLY A 64 -8.42 -12.09 -6.83
C GLY A 64 -7.69 -12.08 -8.16
N ALA A 65 -8.20 -12.82 -9.14
CA ALA A 65 -7.78 -12.75 -10.54
C ALA A 65 -8.91 -12.09 -11.35
N ILE A 66 -8.67 -10.89 -11.88
CA ILE A 66 -9.65 -10.12 -12.64
C ILE A 66 -9.30 -10.16 -14.13
N PRO A 67 -10.25 -10.51 -15.02
CA PRO A 67 -10.01 -10.52 -16.47
C PRO A 67 -9.59 -9.15 -17.03
N PRO A 68 -8.82 -9.12 -18.14
CA PRO A 68 -8.53 -7.90 -18.90
C PRO A 68 -9.78 -7.08 -19.21
N HIS A 69 -9.64 -5.76 -19.28
CA HIS A 69 -10.69 -4.81 -19.67
C HIS A 69 -11.98 -4.88 -18.83
N THR A 70 -11.88 -5.32 -17.57
CA THR A 70 -13.03 -5.39 -16.65
C THR A 70 -13.33 -4.00 -16.05
N TYR A 71 -14.57 -3.55 -16.16
CA TYR A 71 -15.09 -2.35 -15.48
C TYR A 71 -15.98 -2.76 -14.30
N ILE A 72 -15.63 -2.36 -13.08
CA ILE A 72 -16.45 -2.60 -11.89
C ILE A 72 -17.44 -1.44 -11.68
N GLY A 73 -17.01 -0.23 -12.02
CA GLY A 73 -17.76 1.00 -11.75
C GLY A 73 -17.61 1.46 -10.30
N ALA A 74 -18.50 2.36 -9.87
CA ALA A 74 -18.50 2.91 -8.53
C ALA A 74 -18.85 1.84 -7.49
N ALA A 75 -17.91 1.58 -6.57
CA ALA A 75 -18.00 0.54 -5.57
C ALA A 75 -17.38 0.99 -4.24
N TRP A 76 -17.62 0.20 -3.20
CA TRP A 76 -17.09 0.41 -1.86
C TRP A 76 -16.33 -0.85 -1.42
N PRO A 77 -15.28 -0.74 -0.61
CA PRO A 77 -14.70 -1.89 0.07
C PRO A 77 -15.77 -2.55 0.96
N ARG A 78 -15.65 -3.88 1.17
CA ARG A 78 -16.54 -4.61 2.09
C ARG A 78 -16.21 -4.36 3.56
N SER A 79 -14.95 -4.01 3.82
CA SER A 79 -14.37 -3.63 5.09
C SER A 79 -13.08 -2.85 4.80
N ILE A 80 -12.57 -2.06 5.75
CA ILE A 80 -11.18 -1.55 5.69
C ILE A 80 -10.23 -2.66 5.27
N GLN A 81 -9.43 -2.42 4.22
CA GLN A 81 -8.53 -3.42 3.66
C GLN A 81 -7.28 -2.80 3.04
N TYR A 82 -6.19 -3.55 3.09
CA TYR A 82 -5.07 -3.33 2.17
C TYR A 82 -5.28 -4.11 0.89
N SER A 83 -4.92 -3.52 -0.26
CA SER A 83 -4.93 -4.18 -1.57
C SER A 83 -3.54 -4.02 -2.19
N MET A 84 -2.91 -5.11 -2.64
CA MET A 84 -1.61 -5.08 -3.31
C MET A 84 -1.73 -5.61 -4.73
N ILE A 85 -1.30 -4.82 -5.71
CA ILE A 85 -1.30 -5.22 -7.12
C ILE A 85 -0.07 -6.10 -7.39
N LEU A 86 -0.30 -7.37 -7.73
CA LEU A 86 0.74 -8.36 -8.00
C LEU A 86 1.05 -8.50 -9.51
N GLN A 87 0.03 -8.30 -10.35
CA GLN A 87 0.13 -8.33 -11.82
C GLN A 87 -0.95 -7.41 -12.42
N GLY A 88 -0.74 -6.89 -13.63
CA GLY A 88 -1.75 -6.10 -14.35
C GLY A 88 -1.71 -4.61 -14.09
N LEU A 89 -2.86 -3.97 -14.33
CA LEU A 89 -3.05 -2.53 -14.27
C LEU A 89 -4.42 -2.24 -13.68
N VAL A 90 -4.45 -1.50 -12.58
CA VAL A 90 -5.67 -0.99 -11.96
C VAL A 90 -5.73 0.50 -12.17
N HIS A 91 -6.86 0.97 -12.69
CA HIS A 91 -7.22 2.37 -12.74
C HIS A 91 -8.28 2.66 -11.67
N ILE A 92 -8.05 3.71 -10.89
CA ILE A 92 -8.97 4.18 -9.85
C ILE A 92 -9.30 5.64 -10.16
N SER A 93 -10.58 6.01 -10.15
CA SER A 93 -11.05 7.39 -10.33
C SER A 93 -12.18 7.74 -9.36
N LEU A 94 -12.34 9.03 -9.06
CA LEU A 94 -13.30 9.52 -8.07
C LEU A 94 -14.56 10.11 -8.72
N PRO A 95 -15.79 9.67 -8.36
CA PRO A 95 -17.03 10.23 -8.88
C PRO A 95 -17.24 11.73 -8.63
N SER A 96 -16.57 12.28 -7.61
CA SER A 96 -16.75 13.65 -7.13
C SER A 96 -15.66 14.65 -7.56
N SER A 97 -14.62 14.20 -8.27
CA SER A 97 -13.52 15.06 -8.71
C SER A 97 -12.99 14.63 -10.09
N LYS A 98 -11.77 15.08 -10.45
CA LYS A 98 -11.03 14.61 -11.62
C LYS A 98 -9.77 13.82 -11.23
N ASP A 99 -9.65 13.45 -9.96
CA ASP A 99 -8.46 12.77 -9.47
C ASP A 99 -8.58 11.28 -9.81
N GLU A 100 -7.51 10.75 -10.40
CA GLU A 100 -7.39 9.37 -10.83
C GLU A 100 -5.97 8.85 -10.54
N THR A 101 -5.78 7.54 -10.47
CA THR A 101 -4.45 6.94 -10.27
C THR A 101 -4.24 5.61 -11.00
N TYR A 102 -3.04 5.54 -11.57
CA TYR A 102 -2.34 4.43 -12.21
C TYR A 102 -1.68 3.48 -11.21
N VAL A 103 -2.25 2.30 -10.90
CA VAL A 103 -1.61 1.33 -9.97
C VAL A 103 -1.18 0.06 -10.70
N GLN A 104 0.11 -0.24 -10.62
CA GLN A 104 0.78 -1.40 -11.21
C GLN A 104 1.70 -2.08 -10.17
N PRO A 105 2.16 -3.32 -10.40
CA PRO A 105 3.11 -3.99 -9.53
C PRO A 105 4.40 -3.18 -9.33
N GLY A 106 4.89 -3.14 -8.09
CA GLY A 106 6.10 -2.40 -7.73
C GLY A 106 6.04 -1.80 -6.32
N PRO A 107 7.01 -0.93 -5.96
CA PRO A 107 7.13 -0.38 -4.61
C PRO A 107 5.92 0.44 -4.10
N LEU A 108 5.08 0.93 -5.00
CA LEU A 108 3.87 1.72 -4.70
C LEU A 108 2.57 0.97 -5.02
N SER A 109 2.63 -0.36 -5.19
CA SER A 109 1.48 -1.21 -5.52
C SER A 109 0.54 -1.49 -4.34
N LEU A 110 0.93 -1.09 -3.12
CA LEU A 110 0.12 -1.22 -1.90
C LEU A 110 -0.83 -0.03 -1.77
N LEU A 111 -2.11 -0.36 -1.71
CA LEU A 111 -3.22 0.55 -1.46
C LEU A 111 -3.79 0.29 -0.06
N LEU A 112 -4.17 1.35 0.65
CA LEU A 112 -5.08 1.30 1.79
C LEU A 112 -6.45 1.81 1.35
N VAL A 113 -7.51 1.03 1.55
CA VAL A 113 -8.87 1.37 1.10
C VAL A 113 -9.78 1.42 2.32
N ILE A 114 -10.26 2.63 2.66
CA ILE A 114 -11.07 2.91 3.86
C ILE A 114 -12.38 3.64 3.55
N ASP A 115 -12.73 3.82 2.28
CA ASP A 115 -13.93 4.53 1.84
C ASP A 115 -15.20 3.66 1.88
N GLU A 116 -15.43 3.03 3.02
CA GLU A 116 -16.56 2.15 3.30
C GLU A 116 -17.93 2.85 3.12
N ARG A 117 -18.98 2.07 2.85
CA ARG A 117 -20.35 2.57 2.55
C ARG A 117 -20.98 3.41 3.67
N ASN A 118 -20.59 3.19 4.91
CA ASN A 118 -21.04 3.96 6.08
C ASN A 118 -20.45 5.37 6.14
N VAL A 119 -19.34 5.65 5.43
CA VAL A 119 -18.63 6.94 5.45
C VAL A 119 -18.56 7.62 4.09
N SER A 120 -18.50 6.88 2.97
CA SER A 120 -18.51 7.44 1.60
C SER A 120 -19.86 7.29 0.90
N ILE A 121 -20.37 8.39 0.36
CA ILE A 121 -21.64 8.51 -0.37
C ILE A 121 -21.58 7.79 -1.73
N SER A 122 -20.42 7.82 -2.40
CA SER A 122 -20.25 7.29 -3.76
C SER A 122 -19.29 6.11 -3.87
N GLY A 123 -18.37 5.97 -2.92
CA GLY A 123 -17.18 5.13 -3.10
C GLY A 123 -16.30 5.65 -4.24
N HIS A 124 -15.41 4.79 -4.75
CA HIS A 124 -14.52 5.04 -5.88
C HIS A 124 -14.87 4.16 -7.08
N VAL A 125 -14.50 4.59 -8.28
CA VAL A 125 -14.58 3.77 -9.49
C VAL A 125 -13.31 2.95 -9.62
N THR A 126 -13.45 1.65 -9.91
CA THR A 126 -12.32 0.79 -10.29
C THR A 126 -12.56 0.18 -11.66
N ASP A 127 -11.52 0.21 -12.50
CA ASP A 127 -11.44 -0.57 -13.73
C ASP A 127 -10.04 -1.14 -13.97
N PHE A 128 -9.97 -2.14 -14.83
CA PHE A 128 -8.79 -2.94 -15.12
C PHE A 128 -8.47 -2.85 -16.61
N PRO A 129 -7.92 -1.71 -17.08
CA PRO A 129 -7.84 -1.40 -18.51
C PRO A 129 -6.74 -2.16 -19.24
N GLY A 130 -5.83 -2.82 -18.51
CA GLY A 130 -4.75 -3.63 -19.05
C GLY A 130 -5.22 -4.82 -19.89
N SER A 131 -4.34 -5.31 -20.75
CA SER A 131 -4.56 -6.48 -21.63
C SER A 131 -4.25 -7.83 -20.98
N GLU A 132 -3.67 -7.84 -19.78
CA GLU A 132 -3.38 -9.04 -19.00
C GLU A 132 -4.35 -9.19 -17.80
N THR A 133 -4.48 -10.41 -17.28
CA THR A 133 -5.22 -10.67 -16.04
C THR A 133 -4.57 -9.90 -14.89
N THR A 134 -5.35 -9.09 -14.19
CA THR A 134 -4.88 -8.39 -13.00
C THR A 134 -4.96 -9.31 -11.80
N LEU A 135 -3.87 -9.42 -11.02
CA LEU A 135 -3.82 -10.19 -9.78
C LEU A 135 -3.71 -9.24 -8.60
N ILE A 136 -4.64 -9.34 -7.64
CA ILE A 136 -4.70 -8.46 -6.46
C ILE A 136 -4.78 -9.30 -5.20
N ALA A 137 -3.78 -9.18 -4.33
CA ALA A 137 -3.89 -9.66 -2.96
C ALA A 137 -4.68 -8.65 -2.13
N GLN A 138 -5.73 -9.09 -1.45
CA GLN A 138 -6.58 -8.27 -0.60
C GLN A 138 -6.51 -8.78 0.83
N PHE A 139 -6.34 -7.87 1.78
CA PHE A 139 -6.13 -8.13 3.19
C PHE A 139 -7.17 -7.34 4.03
N PRO A 140 -8.39 -7.88 4.20
CA PRO A 140 -9.40 -7.31 5.08
C PRO A 140 -8.89 -7.25 6.53
N VAL A 141 -8.88 -6.05 7.11
CA VAL A 141 -8.37 -5.80 8.46
C VAL A 141 -9.37 -6.31 9.50
N GLU A 142 -8.87 -6.91 10.59
CA GLU A 142 -9.66 -7.23 11.78
C GLU A 142 -10.00 -5.94 12.54
N VAL A 143 -11.21 -5.43 12.37
CA VAL A 143 -11.73 -4.30 13.16
C VAL A 143 -12.12 -4.81 14.56
N ARG A 144 -11.62 -4.15 15.61
CA ARG A 144 -11.96 -4.40 17.01
C ARG A 144 -12.89 -3.34 17.57
#